data_AF-A0A812R1S1-F1
#
_entry.id   AF-A0A812R1S1-F1
#
_cell.length_a   1.000
_cell.length_b   1.000
_cell.length_c   1.000
_cell.angle_alpha   90.00
_cell.angle_beta   90.00
_cell.angle_gamma   90.00
#
_symmetry.space_group_name_H-M   'P 1'
#
loop_
_entity.id
_entity.type
_entity.pdbx_description
1 polymer ?
#
loop_
_entity_poly.entity_id
_entity_poly.type
_entity_poly.pdbx_seq_one_letter_code
_entity_poly.pdbx_strand_id
1 'polypeptide(L)'
;VKVARWLVRSSDYAVSSTSCASERLGCAFKGQPFGDIMSITDGNATLSTGIVYTYLPPEDAATQDILADPRMSLTFSEKAIGCNSTAEDPPCARLTIAGKLTQVPDGPESDLALSYLFSKHPQMKEWSKAHSFKPYWMAKENISSFFFIDFYGGAKEFTVEEYLAAQQLII
;
A
#
# COMPACT_ATOMS: atom_id res chain seq x y z
N VAL A 1 12.18 -8.18 8.99
CA VAL A 1 11.91 -8.05 7.54
C VAL A 1 10.91 -9.08 7.01
N LYS A 2 11.12 -10.40 7.17
CA LYS A 2 10.20 -11.43 6.64
C LYS A 2 8.73 -11.27 7.07
N VAL A 3 8.48 -10.94 8.34
CA VAL A 3 7.12 -10.67 8.87
C VAL A 3 6.52 -9.42 8.21
N ALA A 4 7.29 -8.36 7.98
CA ALA A 4 6.82 -7.18 7.24
C ALA A 4 6.38 -7.54 5.81
N ARG A 5 7.16 -8.38 5.11
CA ARG A 5 6.79 -8.89 3.77
C ARG A 5 5.55 -9.76 3.79
N TRP A 6 5.44 -10.66 4.76
CA TRP A 6 4.24 -11.47 4.95
C TRP A 6 3.00 -10.59 5.22
N LEU A 7 3.14 -9.55 6.05
CA LEU A 7 2.03 -8.66 6.40
C LEU A 7 1.49 -7.94 5.16
N VAL A 8 2.36 -7.37 4.31
CA VAL A 8 1.95 -6.71 3.06
C VAL A 8 1.23 -7.69 2.12
N ARG A 9 1.80 -8.88 1.92
CA ARG A 9 1.21 -9.92 1.08
C ARG A 9 -0.18 -10.34 1.55
N SER A 10 -0.31 -10.57 2.87
CA SER A 10 -1.53 -11.08 3.49
C SER A 10 -2.62 -10.02 3.61
N SER A 11 -2.26 -8.74 3.57
CA SER A 11 -3.22 -7.63 3.70
C SER A 11 -3.99 -7.41 2.40
N ASP A 12 -5.31 -7.33 2.48
CA ASP A 12 -6.18 -7.01 1.33
C ASP A 12 -6.15 -5.51 0.97
N TYR A 13 -5.93 -4.68 1.98
CA TYR A 13 -5.89 -3.22 1.89
C TYR A 13 -4.77 -2.65 2.76
N ALA A 14 -4.47 -1.37 2.58
CA ALA A 14 -3.67 -0.55 3.48
C ALA A 14 -4.46 0.71 3.86
N VAL A 15 -4.10 1.35 4.97
CA VAL A 15 -4.48 2.75 5.21
C VAL A 15 -3.52 3.63 4.44
N SER A 16 -4.01 4.33 3.42
CA SER A 16 -3.27 5.37 2.71
C SER A 16 -3.27 6.65 3.53
N SER A 17 -2.14 7.35 3.55
CA SER A 17 -2.02 8.66 4.21
C SER A 17 -1.44 9.68 3.25
N THR A 18 -2.29 10.57 2.72
CA THR A 18 -1.94 11.65 1.79
C THR A 18 -2.01 13.02 2.47
N SER A 19 -1.58 14.05 1.75
CA SER A 19 -1.79 15.44 2.13
C SER A 19 -2.91 16.03 1.26
N CYS A 20 -3.99 16.51 1.89
CA CYS A 20 -5.14 17.09 1.19
C CYS A 20 -4.69 18.19 0.21
N ALA A 21 -4.95 18.01 -1.09
CA ALA A 21 -4.66 19.00 -2.11
C ALA A 21 -5.62 20.21 -2.09
N SER A 22 -6.83 20.01 -1.55
CA SER A 22 -7.91 20.99 -1.47
C SER A 22 -8.83 20.72 -0.28
N GLU A 23 -9.69 21.68 0.04
CA GLU A 23 -10.76 21.52 1.03
C GLU A 23 -11.88 20.64 0.44
N ARG A 24 -12.28 19.60 1.17
CA ARG A 24 -13.36 18.66 0.81
C ARG A 24 -13.82 17.87 2.05
N LEU A 25 -14.80 16.99 1.92
CA LEU A 25 -15.21 16.13 3.02
C LEU A 25 -14.02 15.32 3.57
N GLY A 26 -13.80 15.39 4.88
CA GLY A 26 -12.64 14.78 5.55
C GLY A 26 -11.32 15.57 5.44
N CYS A 27 -11.27 16.62 4.62
CA CYS A 27 -10.12 17.52 4.44
C CYS A 27 -10.55 18.96 4.74
N ALA A 28 -10.48 19.38 6.01
CA ALA A 28 -10.91 20.72 6.41
C ALA A 28 -9.91 21.81 5.97
N PHE A 29 -8.65 21.42 5.72
CA PHE A 29 -7.58 22.34 5.34
C PHE A 29 -6.70 21.73 4.24
N LYS A 30 -6.25 22.55 3.30
CA LYS A 30 -5.18 22.16 2.37
C LYS A 30 -3.90 21.85 3.17
N GLY A 31 -3.26 20.72 2.86
CA GLY A 31 -2.08 20.23 3.59
C GLY A 31 -2.39 19.37 4.81
N GLN A 32 -3.66 19.20 5.20
CA GLN A 32 -4.03 18.31 6.29
C GLN A 32 -3.71 16.85 5.92
N PRO A 33 -3.22 16.02 6.85
CA PRO A 33 -3.17 14.57 6.64
C PRO A 33 -4.57 14.00 6.41
N PHE A 34 -4.69 13.14 5.40
CA PHE A 34 -5.92 12.42 5.08
C PHE A 34 -5.64 10.92 5.04
N GLY A 35 -6.40 10.17 5.84
CA GLY A 35 -6.33 8.72 5.91
C GLY A 35 -7.50 8.08 5.19
N ASP A 36 -7.25 7.12 4.30
CA ASP A 36 -8.30 6.37 3.60
C ASP A 36 -7.95 4.89 3.45
N ILE A 37 -8.94 4.06 3.10
CA ILE A 37 -8.75 2.64 2.82
C ILE A 37 -8.41 2.45 1.34
N MET A 38 -7.27 1.84 1.06
CA MET A 38 -6.82 1.58 -0.29
C MET A 38 -6.61 0.08 -0.50
N SER A 39 -7.37 -0.53 -1.41
CA SER A 39 -7.15 -1.92 -1.82
C SER A 39 -5.78 -2.05 -2.49
N ILE A 40 -5.04 -3.09 -2.11
CA ILE A 40 -3.65 -3.29 -2.57
C ILE A 40 -3.37 -4.72 -2.98
N THR A 41 -2.31 -4.90 -3.73
CA THR A 41 -1.61 -6.18 -3.88
C THR A 41 -0.11 -5.94 -3.94
N ASP A 42 0.69 -6.97 -3.65
CA ASP A 42 2.13 -6.98 -3.91
C ASP A 42 2.57 -8.05 -4.92
N GLY A 43 1.60 -8.65 -5.60
CA GLY A 43 1.81 -9.71 -6.58
C GLY A 43 0.55 -10.56 -6.79
N ASN A 44 0.72 -11.87 -6.89
CA ASN A 44 -0.36 -12.83 -7.11
C ASN A 44 -0.22 -14.04 -6.16
N ALA A 45 -1.01 -15.09 -6.38
CA ALA A 45 -1.01 -16.29 -5.55
C ALA A 45 0.35 -17.00 -5.41
N THR A 46 1.26 -16.87 -6.38
CA THR A 46 2.56 -17.57 -6.39
C THR A 46 3.76 -16.65 -6.16
N LEU A 47 3.59 -15.34 -6.34
CA LEU A 47 4.66 -14.35 -6.25
C LEU A 47 4.25 -13.15 -5.40
N SER A 48 5.12 -12.74 -4.49
CA SER A 48 5.11 -11.43 -3.83
C SER A 48 6.42 -10.72 -4.18
N THR A 49 6.29 -9.50 -4.67
CA THR A 49 7.41 -8.62 -5.00
C THR A 49 7.78 -7.71 -3.83
N GLY A 50 6.83 -7.46 -2.92
CA GLY A 50 6.93 -6.43 -1.87
C GLY A 50 6.65 -5.01 -2.38
N ILE A 51 6.56 -4.80 -3.69
CA ILE A 51 6.09 -3.54 -4.30
C ILE A 51 4.59 -3.47 -4.16
N VAL A 52 4.07 -2.36 -3.63
CA VAL A 52 2.63 -2.19 -3.46
C VAL A 52 2.03 -1.62 -4.73
N TYR A 53 1.02 -2.30 -5.26
CA TYR A 53 0.19 -1.88 -6.38
C TYR A 53 -1.23 -1.59 -5.90
N THR A 54 -1.87 -0.58 -6.50
CA THR A 54 -3.28 -0.24 -6.29
C THR A 54 -3.94 0.18 -7.61
N TYR A 55 -5.26 0.34 -7.61
CA TYR A 55 -6.05 0.67 -8.80
C TYR A 55 -7.01 1.81 -8.49
N LEU A 56 -6.74 2.99 -9.05
CA LEU A 56 -7.45 4.22 -8.69
C LEU A 56 -7.97 4.95 -9.94
N PRO A 57 -9.17 5.55 -9.87
CA PRO A 57 -9.69 6.45 -10.89
C PRO A 57 -9.24 7.91 -10.62
N PRO A 58 -9.35 8.82 -11.60
CA PRO A 58 -9.05 10.25 -11.42
C PRO A 58 -9.85 10.94 -10.31
N GLU A 59 -11.08 10.47 -10.06
CA GLU A 59 -12.01 11.07 -9.10
C GLU A 59 -11.69 10.73 -7.64
N ASP A 60 -10.84 9.74 -7.40
CA ASP A 60 -10.47 9.30 -6.05
C ASP A 60 -9.66 10.37 -5.31
N ALA A 61 -9.95 10.52 -4.01
CA ALA A 61 -9.32 11.54 -3.17
C ALA A 61 -7.80 11.36 -3.10
N ALA A 62 -7.32 10.11 -3.02
CA ALA A 62 -5.90 9.82 -3.03
C ALA A 62 -5.27 10.19 -4.38
N THR A 63 -5.94 9.90 -5.51
CA THR A 63 -5.45 10.31 -6.85
C THR A 63 -5.29 11.83 -6.95
N GLN A 64 -6.28 12.59 -6.48
CA GLN A 64 -6.22 14.06 -6.51
C GLN A 64 -5.07 14.60 -5.64
N ASP A 65 -4.84 13.99 -4.47
CA ASP A 65 -3.76 14.39 -3.57
C ASP A 65 -2.38 14.06 -4.14
N ILE A 66 -2.17 12.83 -4.64
CA ILE A 66 -0.85 12.40 -5.13
C ILE A 66 -0.42 13.12 -6.42
N LEU A 67 -1.37 13.64 -7.20
CA LEU A 67 -1.07 14.49 -8.35
C LEU A 67 -0.51 15.87 -7.93
N ALA A 68 -0.88 16.36 -6.75
CA ALA A 68 -0.34 17.60 -6.19
C ALA A 68 0.96 17.34 -5.40
N ASP A 69 1.01 16.26 -4.63
CA ASP A 69 2.17 15.82 -3.87
C ASP A 69 2.21 14.28 -3.80
N PRO A 70 3.12 13.62 -4.54
CA PRO A 70 3.13 12.16 -4.63
C PRO A 70 3.57 11.48 -3.33
N ARG A 71 4.03 12.22 -2.32
CA ARG A 71 4.49 11.67 -1.04
C ARG A 71 3.30 11.12 -0.26
N MET A 72 3.40 9.86 0.16
CA MET A 72 2.40 9.23 1.01
C MET A 72 2.99 8.14 1.89
N SER A 73 2.22 7.72 2.89
CA SER A 73 2.51 6.52 3.69
C SER A 73 1.40 5.49 3.54
N LEU A 74 1.78 4.21 3.57
CA LEU A 74 0.88 3.07 3.57
C LEU A 74 1.04 2.29 4.87
N THR A 75 -0.01 2.22 5.67
CA THR A 75 0.01 1.55 6.97
C THR A 75 -0.80 0.26 6.95
N PHE A 76 -0.21 -0.78 7.50
CA PHE A 76 -0.74 -2.13 7.60
C PHE A 76 -0.80 -2.57 9.06
N SER A 77 -1.80 -3.36 9.41
CA SER A 77 -1.97 -3.92 10.75
C SER A 77 -2.31 -5.40 10.64
N GLU A 78 -1.57 -6.24 11.35
CA GLU A 78 -1.85 -7.68 11.48
C GLU A 78 -3.23 -7.93 12.10
N LYS A 79 -3.76 -6.95 12.85
CA LYS A 79 -5.11 -7.04 13.39
C LYS A 79 -6.16 -7.20 12.29
N ALA A 80 -5.95 -6.60 11.12
CA ALA A 80 -6.85 -6.71 9.97
C ALA A 80 -6.87 -8.12 9.35
N ILE A 81 -5.86 -8.96 9.63
CA ILE A 81 -5.72 -10.32 9.10
C ILE A 81 -5.81 -11.41 10.17
N GLY A 82 -6.08 -11.05 11.44
CA GLY A 82 -6.45 -12.03 12.48
C GLY A 82 -5.65 -12.01 13.78
N CYS A 83 -4.82 -10.99 14.07
CA CYS A 83 -4.11 -10.95 15.35
C CYS A 83 -5.07 -10.98 16.56
N ASN A 84 -4.80 -11.86 17.53
CA ASN A 84 -5.66 -12.10 18.70
C ASN A 84 -5.27 -11.26 19.94
N SER A 85 -4.93 -9.98 19.74
CA SER A 85 -4.74 -8.98 20.80
C SER A 85 -5.29 -7.62 20.33
N THR A 86 -5.05 -6.53 21.08
CA THR A 86 -5.32 -5.17 20.57
C THR A 86 -4.34 -4.80 19.46
N ALA A 87 -4.76 -3.95 18.51
CA ALA A 87 -3.96 -3.61 17.33
C ALA A 87 -2.64 -2.88 17.65
N GLU A 88 -2.52 -2.29 18.84
CA GLU A 88 -1.33 -1.58 19.31
C GLU A 88 -0.34 -2.49 20.07
N ASP A 89 -0.79 -3.67 20.53
CA ASP A 89 0.07 -4.59 21.26
C ASP A 89 1.23 -5.02 20.35
N PRO A 90 2.50 -4.81 20.72
CA PRO A 90 3.65 -5.03 19.83
C PRO A 90 3.73 -6.40 19.15
N PRO A 91 3.30 -7.52 19.77
CA PRO A 91 3.19 -8.82 19.09
C PRO A 91 2.17 -8.86 17.93
N CYS A 92 1.21 -7.94 17.85
CA CYS A 92 0.40 -7.70 16.65
C CYS A 92 1.17 -6.78 15.71
N ALA A 93 1.73 -7.34 14.64
CA ALA A 93 2.62 -6.61 13.77
C ALA A 93 1.92 -5.41 13.10
N ARG A 94 2.65 -4.30 12.98
CA ARG A 94 2.25 -3.12 12.21
C ARG A 94 3.42 -2.60 11.40
N LEU A 95 3.11 -2.20 10.17
CA LEU A 95 4.07 -1.69 9.22
C LEU A 95 3.56 -0.38 8.65
N THR A 96 4.42 0.62 8.54
CA THR A 96 4.21 1.77 7.66
C THR A 96 5.33 1.79 6.63
N ILE A 97 4.95 1.87 5.35
CA ILE A 97 5.86 2.09 4.23
C ILE A 97 5.71 3.56 3.82
N ALA A 98 6.78 4.33 3.95
CA ALA A 98 6.80 5.73 3.53
C ALA A 98 7.48 5.85 2.15
N GLY A 99 6.92 6.67 1.27
CA GLY A 99 7.45 6.80 -0.07
C GLY A 99 6.63 7.72 -0.96
N LYS A 100 6.64 7.41 -2.26
CA LYS A 100 5.83 8.09 -3.26
C LYS A 100 4.93 7.11 -3.99
N LEU A 101 3.68 7.48 -4.23
CA LEU A 101 2.80 6.71 -5.11
C LEU A 101 2.72 7.41 -6.45
N THR A 102 3.01 6.67 -7.51
CA THR A 102 2.99 7.17 -8.89
C THR A 102 2.19 6.24 -9.77
N GLN A 103 1.66 6.76 -10.86
CA GLN A 103 1.03 5.92 -11.87
C GLN A 103 2.05 4.91 -12.42
N VAL A 104 1.63 3.67 -12.66
CA VAL A 104 2.45 2.69 -13.37
C VAL A 104 2.56 3.13 -14.83
N PRO A 105 3.76 3.11 -15.45
CA PRO A 105 3.93 3.40 -16.87
C PRO A 105 3.04 2.51 -17.74
N ASP A 106 2.51 3.08 -18.83
CA ASP A 106 1.75 2.31 -19.82
C ASP A 106 2.64 1.24 -20.48
N GLY A 107 2.04 0.15 -20.95
CA GLY A 107 2.73 -0.97 -21.58
C GLY A 107 2.90 -2.17 -20.64
N PRO A 108 4.00 -2.95 -20.77
CA PRO A 108 4.18 -4.21 -20.06
C PRO A 108 4.05 -4.12 -18.54
N GLU A 109 4.52 -3.02 -17.93
CA GLU A 109 4.43 -2.78 -16.49
C GLU A 109 2.98 -2.61 -16.03
N SER A 110 2.17 -1.87 -16.81
CA SER A 110 0.74 -1.70 -16.55
C SER A 110 0.00 -3.04 -16.68
N ASP A 111 0.28 -3.81 -17.73
CA ASP A 111 -0.33 -5.14 -17.94
C ASP A 111 -0.01 -6.10 -16.78
N LEU A 112 1.25 -6.09 -16.32
CA LEU A 112 1.68 -6.89 -15.18
C LEU A 112 0.99 -6.46 -13.88
N ALA A 113 0.95 -5.14 -13.60
CA ALA A 113 0.28 -4.59 -12.43
C ALA A 113 -1.21 -4.96 -12.41
N LEU A 114 -1.91 -4.81 -13.54
CA LEU A 114 -3.31 -5.19 -13.67
C LEU A 114 -3.51 -6.69 -13.45
N SER A 115 -2.59 -7.54 -13.94
CA SER A 115 -2.67 -8.99 -13.70
C SER A 115 -2.61 -9.34 -12.21
N TYR A 116 -1.78 -8.63 -11.44
CA TYR A 116 -1.68 -8.80 -9.98
C TYR A 116 -2.93 -8.28 -9.27
N LEU A 117 -3.36 -7.06 -9.62
CA LEU A 117 -4.52 -6.41 -9.03
C LEU A 117 -5.77 -7.27 -9.24
N PHE A 118 -6.02 -7.71 -10.46
CA PHE A 118 -7.18 -8.52 -10.80
C PHE A 118 -7.11 -9.96 -10.28
N SER A 119 -5.91 -10.47 -9.98
CA SER A 119 -5.74 -11.76 -9.32
C SER A 119 -6.17 -11.70 -7.86
N LYS A 120 -5.91 -10.59 -7.16
CA LYS A 120 -6.26 -10.42 -5.74
C LYS A 120 -7.66 -9.84 -5.55
N HIS A 121 -8.05 -8.93 -6.43
CA HIS A 121 -9.32 -8.19 -6.41
C HIS A 121 -10.10 -8.39 -7.72
N PRO A 122 -10.74 -9.55 -7.96
CA PRO A 122 -11.40 -9.84 -9.23
C PRO A 122 -12.47 -8.81 -9.63
N GLN A 123 -13.12 -8.18 -8.65
CA GLN A 123 -14.13 -7.13 -8.86
C GLN A 123 -13.59 -5.89 -9.59
N MET A 124 -12.28 -5.62 -9.51
CA MET A 124 -11.66 -4.45 -10.15
C MET A 124 -11.77 -4.49 -11.68
N LYS A 125 -11.93 -5.68 -12.29
CA LYS A 125 -12.15 -5.82 -13.74
C LYS A 125 -13.43 -5.11 -14.22
N GLU A 126 -14.40 -4.96 -13.33
CA GLU A 126 -15.68 -4.36 -13.64
C GLU A 126 -15.67 -2.84 -13.44
N TRP A 127 -14.75 -2.31 -12.63
CA TRP A 127 -14.68 -0.89 -12.28
C TRP A 127 -14.33 0.01 -13.47
N SER A 128 -13.49 -0.49 -14.38
CA SER A 128 -13.06 0.22 -15.58
C SER A 128 -14.20 0.46 -16.59
N LYS A 129 -15.38 -0.15 -16.39
CA LYS A 129 -16.58 0.10 -17.20
C LYS A 129 -17.27 1.41 -16.83
N ALA A 130 -17.08 1.88 -15.59
CA ALA A 130 -17.74 3.08 -15.06
C ALA A 130 -16.80 4.29 -15.00
N HIS A 131 -15.53 4.08 -14.63
CA HIS A 131 -14.52 5.15 -14.51
C HIS A 131 -13.19 4.74 -15.14
N SER A 132 -12.31 5.73 -15.38
CA SER A 132 -11.01 5.52 -16.02
C SER A 132 -9.93 5.08 -15.03
N PHE A 133 -10.15 3.95 -14.35
CA PHE A 133 -9.19 3.43 -13.37
C PHE A 133 -7.83 3.09 -14.01
N LYS A 134 -6.75 3.44 -13.30
CA LYS A 134 -5.36 3.20 -13.69
C LYS A 134 -4.58 2.52 -12.55
N PRO A 135 -3.60 1.65 -12.88
CA PRO A 135 -2.73 1.08 -11.87
C PRO A 135 -1.74 2.14 -11.36
N TYR A 136 -1.54 2.16 -10.05
CA TYR A 136 -0.54 2.96 -9.35
C TYR A 136 0.35 2.04 -8.51
N TRP A 137 1.58 2.49 -8.22
CA TRP A 137 2.52 1.74 -7.40
C TRP A 137 3.41 2.60 -6.53
N MET A 138 3.97 1.98 -5.49
CA MET A 138 5.16 2.47 -4.81
C MET A 138 6.33 1.60 -5.27
N ALA A 139 6.86 1.90 -6.46
CA ALA A 139 8.02 1.23 -7.06
C ALA A 139 9.25 1.26 -6.15
N LYS A 140 10.26 0.43 -6.44
CA LYS A 140 11.46 0.29 -5.60
C LYS A 140 12.10 1.64 -5.28
N GLU A 141 12.30 2.46 -6.29
CA GLU A 141 12.89 3.80 -6.21
C GLU A 141 12.01 4.82 -5.47
N ASN A 142 10.72 4.51 -5.30
CA ASN A 142 9.76 5.36 -4.61
C ASN A 142 9.57 4.95 -3.15
N ILE A 143 10.01 3.78 -2.71
CA ILE A 143 10.03 3.41 -1.30
C ILE A 143 11.20 4.14 -0.63
N SER A 144 10.91 4.90 0.43
CA SER A 144 11.91 5.70 1.14
C SER A 144 12.35 5.06 2.46
N SER A 145 11.40 4.62 3.29
CA SER A 145 11.71 4.05 4.60
C SER A 145 10.54 3.25 5.17
N PHE A 146 10.80 2.56 6.28
CA PHE A 146 9.82 1.73 6.98
C PHE A 146 9.74 2.12 8.45
N PHE A 147 8.55 2.00 9.02
CA PHE A 147 8.34 1.92 10.47
C PHE A 147 7.67 0.57 10.75
N PHE A 148 8.37 -0.33 11.43
CA PHE A 148 7.90 -1.70 11.60
C PHE A 148 8.05 -2.18 13.04
N ILE A 149 6.96 -2.67 13.62
CA ILE A 149 6.92 -3.29 14.95
C ILE A 149 6.19 -4.61 14.81
N ASP A 150 6.80 -5.70 15.26
CA ASP A 150 6.24 -7.06 15.35
C ASP A 150 6.54 -7.72 16.71
N PHE A 151 7.19 -6.99 17.61
CA PHE A 151 7.39 -7.38 18.99
C PHE A 151 7.81 -6.18 19.85
N TYR A 152 7.93 -6.40 21.15
CA TYR A 152 8.48 -5.40 22.08
C TYR A 152 9.91 -4.98 21.70
N GLY A 153 10.31 -3.77 22.08
CA GLY A 153 11.68 -3.26 21.87
C GLY A 153 11.81 -2.11 20.86
N GLY A 154 10.69 -1.61 20.31
CA GLY A 154 10.68 -0.48 19.39
C GLY A 154 10.69 -0.88 17.91
N ALA A 155 10.76 0.13 17.03
CA ALA A 155 10.73 -0.10 15.59
C ALA A 155 12.03 -0.74 15.10
N LYS A 156 11.92 -1.70 14.20
CA LYS A 156 13.06 -2.35 13.54
C LYS A 156 13.52 -1.53 12.34
N GLU A 157 14.83 -1.36 12.21
CA GLU A 157 15.46 -0.74 11.04
C GLU A 157 15.83 -1.81 10.00
N PHE A 158 15.55 -1.52 8.74
CA PHE A 158 16.03 -2.27 7.57
C PHE A 158 15.90 -1.40 6.31
N THR A 159 16.74 -1.70 5.33
CA THR A 159 16.81 -1.04 4.02
C THR A 159 15.72 -1.53 3.07
N VAL A 160 15.50 -0.76 1.99
CA VAL A 160 14.61 -1.17 0.89
C VAL A 160 15.13 -2.45 0.23
N GLU A 161 16.45 -2.56 0.06
CA GLU A 161 17.12 -3.75 -0.49
C GLU A 161 16.85 -4.98 0.36
N GLU A 162 17.02 -4.89 1.68
CA GLU A 162 16.73 -5.99 2.60
C GLU A 162 15.24 -6.39 2.55
N TYR A 163 14.34 -5.41 2.50
CA TYR A 163 12.90 -5.64 2.38
C TYR A 163 12.55 -6.39 1.08
N LEU A 164 13.05 -5.93 -0.06
CA LEU A 164 12.74 -6.55 -1.36
C LEU A 164 13.43 -7.91 -1.54
N ALA A 165 14.62 -8.10 -0.97
CA ALA A 165 15.35 -9.37 -1.01
C ALA A 165 14.77 -10.43 -0.06
N ALA A 166 14.04 -10.04 0.98
CA ALA A 166 13.46 -10.98 1.92
C ALA A 166 12.38 -11.85 1.25
N GLN A 167 12.60 -13.17 1.21
CA GLN A 167 11.56 -14.12 0.84
C GLN A 167 10.44 -14.12 1.89
N GLN A 168 9.20 -14.18 1.41
CA GLN A 168 8.01 -14.27 2.26
C GLN A 168 8.06 -15.52 3.16
N LEU A 169 7.44 -15.42 4.34
CA LEU A 169 7.06 -16.62 5.08
C LEU A 169 5.82 -17.20 4.40
N ILE A 170 5.90 -18.46 3.97
CA ILE A 170 4.71 -19.28 3.72
C ILE A 170 4.35 -19.84 5.09
N ILE A 171 3.33 -19.27 5.73
CA ILE A 171 2.78 -19.74 7.01
C ILE A 171 1.52 -20.54 6.71
#